data_AF-A0A7X3HG27-F1
#
_entry.id   AF-A0A7X3HG27-F1
#
_cell.length_a   1.000
_cell.length_b   1.000
_cell.length_c   1.000
_cell.angle_alpha   90.00
_cell.angle_beta   90.00
_cell.angle_gamma   90.00
#
_symmetry.space_group_name_H-M   'P 1'
#
loop_
_entity.id
_entity.type
_entity.pdbx_description
1 polymer ?
#
loop_
_entity_poly.entity_id
_entity_poly.type
_entity_poly.pdbx_seq_one_letter_code
_entity_poly.pdbx_strand_id
1 'polypeptide(L)'
;MSERFAEAEKIENREARWTAQAEIALDTGDMYLVGLVLFKAIQEFGVDGFAERSGMEATRLQRLWMPGMIQSVDHAGHMFAWLGVTLPVERFYKARLDSLPATGAVMH
;
A
#
# COMPACT_ATOMS: atom_id res chain seq x y z
N MET A 1 8.83 -13.05 6.12
CA MET A 1 8.41 -11.75 6.68
C MET A 1 9.67 -11.04 7.15
N SER A 2 9.90 -9.80 6.73
CA SER A 2 11.11 -9.05 7.12
C SER A 2 11.01 -8.57 8.57
N GLU A 3 12.16 -8.40 9.23
CA GLU A 3 12.28 -7.85 10.59
C GLU A 3 11.50 -6.53 10.76
N ARG A 4 11.47 -5.70 9.71
CA ARG A 4 10.70 -4.44 9.67
C ARG A 4 9.19 -4.64 9.90
N PHE A 5 8.58 -5.69 9.33
CA PHE A 5 7.15 -5.97 9.57
C PHE A 5 6.89 -6.45 10.99
N ALA A 6 7.79 -7.27 11.55
CA ALA A 6 7.67 -7.74 12.92
C ALA A 6 7.75 -6.58 13.93
N GLU A 7 8.61 -5.59 13.68
CA GLU A 7 8.65 -4.37 14.50
C GLU A 7 7.38 -3.53 14.34
N ALA A 8 6.87 -3.37 13.11
CA ALA A 8 5.64 -2.63 12.87
C ALA A 8 4.42 -3.28 13.58
N GLU A 9 4.33 -4.61 13.62
CA GLU A 9 3.25 -5.34 14.30
C GLU A 9 3.18 -5.08 15.81
N LYS A 10 4.31 -4.72 16.45
CA LYS A 10 4.37 -4.40 17.89
C LYS A 10 3.78 -3.03 18.24
N ILE A 11 3.51 -2.19 17.25
CA ILE A 11 2.92 -0.86 17.47
C ILE A 11 1.46 -1.03 17.94
N GLU A 12 1.16 -0.54 19.14
CA GLU A 12 -0.17 -0.68 19.76
C GLU A 12 -1.22 0.21 19.08
N ASN A 13 -0.83 1.43 18.70
CA ASN A 13 -1.73 2.33 17.99
C ASN A 13 -2.01 1.75 16.59
N ARG A 14 -3.28 1.42 16.34
CA ARG A 14 -3.74 0.80 15.10
C ARG A 14 -3.34 1.59 13.86
N GLU A 15 -3.56 2.90 13.84
CA GLU A 15 -3.27 3.76 12.69
C GLU A 15 -1.77 3.84 12.42
N ALA A 16 -0.96 4.00 13.47
CA ALA A 16 0.50 4.02 13.38
C ALA A 16 1.06 2.67 12.89
N ARG A 17 0.49 1.55 13.37
CA ARG A 17 0.86 0.21 12.91
C ARG A 17 0.61 0.04 11.41
N TRP A 18 -0.60 0.37 10.96
CA TRP A 18 -0.95 0.21 9.55
C TRP A 18 -0.21 1.21 8.65
N THR A 19 0.13 2.39 9.16
CA THR A 19 1.04 3.33 8.50
C THR A 19 2.42 2.71 8.31
N ALA A 20 3.03 2.20 9.36
CA ALA A 20 4.35 1.57 9.27
C ALA A 20 4.36 0.35 8.31
N GLN A 21 3.33 -0.51 8.38
CA GLN A 21 3.23 -1.66 7.48
C GLN A 21 3.00 -1.26 6.02
N ALA A 22 2.18 -0.24 5.77
CA ALA A 22 1.95 0.28 4.42
C ALA A 22 3.22 0.91 3.85
N GLU A 23 3.99 1.66 4.65
CA GLU A 23 5.28 2.20 4.23
C GLU A 23 6.26 1.11 3.84
N ILE A 24 6.39 0.06 4.66
CA ILE A 24 7.29 -1.07 4.36
C ILE A 24 6.85 -1.77 3.07
N ALA A 25 5.55 -2.00 2.88
CA ALA A 25 5.03 -2.65 1.68
C ALA A 25 5.25 -1.82 0.41
N LEU A 26 5.05 -0.50 0.48
CA LEU A 26 5.26 0.40 -0.65
C LEU A 26 6.75 0.54 -0.99
N ASP A 27 7.63 0.56 0.02
CA ASP A 27 9.09 0.57 -0.14
C ASP A 27 9.63 -0.64 -0.92
N THR A 28 8.95 -1.80 -0.89
CA THR A 28 9.43 -2.99 -1.62
C THR A 28 9.13 -2.93 -3.12
N GLY A 29 8.16 -2.11 -3.55
CA GLY A 29 7.63 -2.13 -4.91
C GLY A 29 6.86 -3.40 -5.29
N ASP A 30 6.68 -4.36 -4.37
CA ASP A 30 5.93 -5.59 -4.61
C ASP A 30 4.43 -5.35 -4.44
N MET A 31 3.73 -5.23 -5.57
CA MET A 31 2.28 -4.95 -5.57
C MET A 31 1.43 -6.09 -4.98
N TYR A 32 1.94 -7.33 -4.95
CA TYR A 32 1.26 -8.42 -4.26
C TYR A 32 1.29 -8.19 -2.75
N LEU A 33 2.46 -7.83 -2.20
CA LEU A 33 2.61 -7.50 -0.78
C LEU A 33 1.77 -6.28 -0.40
N VAL A 34 1.77 -5.23 -1.23
CA VAL A 34 0.94 -4.03 -1.03
C VAL A 34 -0.54 -4.41 -0.99
N GLY A 35 -1.02 -5.23 -1.94
CA GLY A 35 -2.40 -5.72 -1.95
C GLY A 35 -2.75 -6.55 -0.71
N LEU A 36 -1.82 -7.36 -0.21
CA LEU A 36 -2.02 -8.16 1.01
C LEU A 36 -2.12 -7.29 2.27
N VAL A 37 -1.25 -6.30 2.43
CA VAL A 37 -1.28 -5.37 3.57
C VAL A 37 -2.56 -4.54 3.54
N LEU A 38 -2.94 -4.03 2.36
CA LEU A 38 -4.18 -3.28 2.18
C LEU A 38 -5.41 -4.12 2.49
N PHE A 39 -5.45 -5.36 2.01
CA PHE A 39 -6.52 -6.30 2.32
C PHE A 39 -6.68 -6.52 3.82
N LYS A 40 -5.59 -6.79 4.55
CA LYS A 40 -5.63 -6.97 6.00
C LYS A 40 -6.07 -5.71 6.74
N ALA A 41 -5.59 -4.54 6.31
CA ALA A 41 -6.00 -3.26 6.88
C ALA A 41 -7.51 -3.04 6.70
N ILE A 42 -8.05 -3.28 5.50
CA ILE A 42 -9.49 -3.18 5.23
C ILE A 42 -10.29 -4.14 6.12
N GLN A 43 -9.82 -5.37 6.33
CA GLN A 43 -10.48 -6.31 7.24
C GLN A 43 -10.55 -5.79 8.68
N GLU A 44 -9.51 -5.10 9.15
CA GLU A 44 -9.46 -4.57 10.52
C GLU A 44 -10.28 -3.27 10.69
N PHE A 45 -10.28 -2.39 9.69
CA PHE A 45 -11.04 -1.12 9.73
C PHE A 45 -12.52 -1.26 9.35
N GLY A 46 -12.89 -2.38 8.73
CA GLY A 46 -14.26 -2.69 8.31
C GLY A 46 -14.43 -2.58 6.80
N VAL A 47 -14.78 -3.70 6.18
CA VAL A 47 -14.93 -3.84 4.71
C VAL A 47 -16.05 -2.94 4.18
N ASP A 48 -17.21 -2.93 4.84
CA ASP A 48 -18.39 -2.20 4.37
C ASP A 48 -18.18 -0.68 4.41
N GLY A 49 -17.60 -0.18 5.51
CA GLY A 49 -17.28 1.24 5.65
C GLY A 49 -16.20 1.70 4.66
N PHE A 50 -15.27 0.81 4.28
CA PHE A 50 -14.32 1.11 3.21
C PHE A 50 -15.01 1.11 1.84
N ALA A 51 -15.82 0.10 1.54
CA ALA A 51 -16.58 -0.01 0.30
C ALA A 51 -17.43 1.23 0.03
N GLU A 52 -18.13 1.73 1.06
CA GLU A 52 -18.92 2.96 1.00
C GLU A 52 -18.06 4.19 0.66
N ARG A 53 -16.91 4.35 1.33
CA ARG A 53 -16.00 5.49 1.08
C ARG A 53 -15.30 5.43 -0.28
N SER A 54 -14.90 4.24 -0.71
CA SER A 54 -14.15 4.05 -1.96
C SER A 54 -15.06 3.90 -3.19
N GLY A 55 -16.36 3.68 -3.00
CA GLY A 55 -17.29 3.31 -4.08
C GLY A 55 -16.96 1.96 -4.73
N MET A 56 -16.24 1.08 -4.01
CA MET A 56 -15.82 -0.22 -4.54
C MET A 56 -16.72 -1.33 -3.99
N GLU A 57 -17.10 -2.25 -4.86
CA GLU A 57 -17.81 -3.46 -4.47
C GLU A 57 -16.99 -4.29 -3.46
N ALA A 58 -17.63 -4.77 -2.38
CA ALA A 58 -16.97 -5.57 -1.35
C ALA A 58 -16.30 -6.84 -1.91
N THR A 59 -16.89 -7.45 -2.94
CA THR A 59 -16.32 -8.60 -3.65
C THR A 59 -14.98 -8.27 -4.33
N ARG A 60 -14.79 -7.03 -4.77
CA ARG A 60 -13.53 -6.53 -5.33
C ARG A 60 -12.48 -6.33 -4.24
N LEU A 61 -12.89 -5.83 -3.07
CA LEU A 61 -12.01 -5.65 -1.91
C LEU A 61 -11.43 -6.98 -1.41
N GLN A 62 -12.22 -8.05 -1.42
CA GLN A 62 -11.77 -9.40 -1.06
C GLN A 62 -10.68 -9.97 -1.97
N ARG A 63 -10.49 -9.38 -3.15
CA ARG A 63 -9.52 -9.82 -4.15
C ARG A 63 -8.30 -8.92 -4.26
N LEU A 64 -8.16 -7.88 -3.44
CA LEU A 64 -7.07 -6.89 -3.58
C LEU A 64 -5.66 -7.49 -3.49
N TRP A 65 -5.51 -8.61 -2.79
CA TRP A 65 -4.25 -9.36 -2.70
C TRP A 65 -3.93 -10.16 -3.96
N MET A 66 -4.87 -10.32 -4.90
CA MET A 66 -4.62 -11.05 -6.14
C MET A 66 -3.73 -10.24 -7.09
N PRO A 67 -2.82 -10.89 -7.85
CA PRO A 67 -1.99 -10.22 -8.84
C PRO A 67 -2.80 -9.37 -9.83
N GLY A 68 -2.30 -8.15 -10.12
CA GLY A 68 -2.90 -7.24 -11.10
C GLY A 68 -4.07 -6.38 -10.57
N MET A 69 -4.52 -6.59 -9.33
CA MET A 69 -5.59 -5.78 -8.72
C MET A 69 -5.11 -4.40 -8.27
N ILE A 70 -3.87 -4.31 -7.77
CA ILE A 70 -3.18 -3.06 -7.49
C ILE A 70 -2.21 -2.79 -8.64
N GLN A 71 -2.43 -1.69 -9.35
CA GLN A 71 -1.72 -1.36 -10.59
C GLN A 71 -0.58 -0.36 -10.38
N SER A 72 -0.62 0.40 -9.28
CA SER A 72 0.42 1.39 -8.97
C SER A 72 0.48 1.71 -7.48
N VAL A 73 1.67 2.16 -7.05
CA VAL A 73 1.94 2.70 -5.72
C VAL A 73 1.00 3.87 -5.40
N ASP A 74 0.78 4.78 -6.36
CA ASP A 74 -0.11 5.94 -6.19
C ASP A 74 -1.56 5.50 -5.91
N HIS A 75 -2.06 4.52 -6.67
CA HIS A 75 -3.40 3.98 -6.46
C HIS A 75 -3.49 3.32 -5.08
N ALA A 76 -2.49 2.53 -4.69
CA ALA A 76 -2.44 1.92 -3.36
C ALA A 76 -2.38 2.98 -2.23
N GLY A 77 -1.62 4.05 -2.42
CA GLY A 77 -1.49 5.15 -1.47
C GLY A 77 -2.83 5.83 -1.19
N HIS A 78 -3.63 6.11 -2.22
CA HIS A 78 -4.98 6.63 -2.05
C HIS A 78 -5.89 5.66 -1.28
N MET A 79 -5.79 4.36 -1.54
CA MET A 79 -6.58 3.36 -0.83
C MET A 79 -6.19 3.29 0.66
N PHE A 80 -4.91 3.38 1.01
CA PHE A 80 -4.49 3.49 2.40
C PHE A 80 -5.00 4.79 3.05
N ALA A 81 -4.96 5.92 2.34
CA ALA A 81 -5.47 7.18 2.87
C ALA A 81 -6.98 7.11 3.25
N TRP A 82 -7.80 6.36 2.51
CA TRP A 82 -9.22 6.14 2.86
C TRP A 82 -9.45 5.32 4.15
N LEU A 83 -8.40 4.65 4.65
CA LEU A 83 -8.39 3.99 5.96
C LEU A 83 -7.94 4.92 7.10
N GLY A 84 -7.56 6.16 6.80
CA GLY A 84 -6.91 7.06 7.77
C GLY A 84 -5.41 6.78 7.93
N VAL A 85 -4.83 5.93 7.08
CA VAL A 85 -3.38 5.67 7.08
C VAL A 85 -2.67 6.85 6.42
N THR A 86 -1.79 7.50 7.18
CA THR A 86 -1.13 8.74 6.74
C THR A 86 0.24 8.43 6.18
N LEU A 87 0.32 8.23 4.86
CA LEU A 87 1.59 7.96 4.18
C LEU A 87 2.33 9.26 3.85
N PRO A 88 3.66 9.33 3.99
CA PRO A 88 4.46 10.42 3.46
C PRO A 88 4.54 10.30 1.93
N VAL A 89 3.48 10.75 1.25
CA VAL A 89 3.29 10.63 -0.21
C VAL A 89 4.50 11.16 -1.00
N GLU A 90 5.13 12.25 -0.54
CA GLU A 90 6.31 12.85 -1.18
C GLU A 90 7.53 11.90 -1.24
N ARG A 91 7.68 11.02 -0.25
CA ARG A 91 8.81 10.07 -0.19
C ARG A 91 8.70 8.99 -1.27
N PHE A 92 7.50 8.51 -1.53
CA PHE A 92 7.25 7.44 -2.49
C PHE A 92 7.33 7.92 -3.94
N TYR A 93 6.92 9.17 -4.20
CA TYR A 93 7.14 9.81 -5.52
C TYR A 93 8.63 9.90 -5.87
N LYS A 94 9.49 10.25 -4.89
CA LYS A 94 10.93 10.34 -5.08
C LYS A 94 11.61 8.97 -5.25
N ALA A 95 11.25 7.99 -4.43
CA ALA A 95 11.77 6.62 -4.56
C ALA A 95 11.41 5.98 -5.93
N ARG A 96 10.24 6.33 -6.49
CA ARG A 96 9.85 5.93 -7.85
C ARG A 96 10.74 6.58 -8.92
N LEU A 97 11.10 7.86 -8.78
CA LEU A 97 12.02 8.54 -9.68
C LEU A 97 13.45 7.98 -9.57
N ASP A 98 13.90 7.67 -8.37
CA ASP A 98 15.24 7.11 -8.11
C ASP A 98 15.36 5.64 -8.54
N SER A 99 14.24 4.90 -8.63
CA SER A 99 14.17 3.51 -9.10
C SER A 99 13.84 3.36 -10.58
N LEU A 100 13.60 4.48 -11.30
CA LEU A 100 13.62 4.45 -12.76
C LEU A 100 15.06 4.14 -13.20
N PRO A 101 15.28 3.12 -14.05
CA PRO A 101 16.61 2.86 -14.57
C PRO A 101 17.07 4.10 -15.34
N ALA A 102 18.28 4.58 -15.06
CA ALA A 102 18.96 5.63 -15.82
C ALA A 102 19.35 5.14 -17.24
N THR A 103 18.47 4.42 -17.91
CA THR A 103 18.70 3.86 -19.24
C THR A 103 17.86 4.64 -20.24
N GLY A 104 18.39 5.82 -20.57
CA GLY A 104 17.94 6.66 -21.67
C GLY A 104 19.12 7.25 -22.45
N ALA A 105 20.30 6.63 -22.41
CA ALA A 105 21.33 6.87 -23.41
C ALA A 105 21.02 5.99 -24.63
N VAL A 106 20.01 6.40 -25.41
CA VAL A 106 19.94 6.00 -26.82
C VAL A 106 20.98 6.86 -27.54
N MET A 107 22.19 6.33 -27.73
CA MET A 107 23.09 6.87 -28.74
C MET A 107 22.48 6.60 -30.11
N HIS A 108 22.37 7.67 -30.89
CA HIS A 108 22.03 7.68 -32.31
C HIS A 108 22.92 6.78 -33.16
#